data_AF-A0A963TQK0-F1
#
_entry.id   AF-A0A963TQK0-F1
#
_cell.length_a   1.000
_cell.length_b   1.000
_cell.length_c   1.000
_cell.angle_alpha   90.00
_cell.angle_beta   90.00
_cell.angle_gamma   90.00
#
_symmetry.space_group_name_H-M   'P 1'
#
loop_
_entity.id
_entity.type
_entity.pdbx_description
1 polymer ?
#
loop_
_entity_poly.entity_id
_entity_poly.type
_entity_poly.pdbx_seq_one_letter_code
_entity_poly.pdbx_strand_id
1 'polypeptide(L)'
;GDYIYGKRRLREIDRRLRYLAKRIEGATVVDPAQQKARDRVYFGARVTYLDAKGEERTVKIVGVDEADLDKGMVSWISPIARALMKAEVGDEVTVRTPDGGQDVEVVGIGYDDP
;
A
#
# COMPACT_ATOMS: atom_id res chain seq x y z
N GLY A 1 -32.86 -4.82 -20.53
CA GLY A 1 -32.01 -4.43 -19.39
C GLY A 1 -30.51 -4.47 -19.69
N ASP A 2 -30.08 -4.58 -20.96
CA ASP A 2 -28.67 -4.84 -21.33
C ASP A 2 -27.77 -3.60 -21.51
N TYR A 3 -28.34 -2.40 -21.56
CA TYR A 3 -27.59 -1.19 -21.89
C TYR A 3 -26.73 -0.64 -20.73
N ILE A 4 -27.07 -0.99 -19.48
CA ILE A 4 -26.34 -0.54 -18.28
C ILE A 4 -25.10 -1.41 -18.03
N TYR A 5 -25.14 -2.69 -18.41
CA TYR A 5 -24.05 -3.64 -18.18
C TYR A 5 -22.88 -3.42 -19.16
N GLY A 6 -23.16 -3.09 -20.43
CA GLY A 6 -22.10 -2.81 -21.42
C GLY A 6 -21.26 -1.57 -21.09
N LYS A 7 -21.90 -0.50 -20.60
CA LYS A 7 -21.23 0.78 -20.31
C LYS A 7 -20.33 0.72 -19.06
N ARG A 8 -20.65 -0.14 -18.08
CA ARG A 8 -19.83 -0.37 -16.88
C ARG A 8 -18.55 -1.15 -17.22
N ARG A 9 -18.67 -2.16 -18.09
CA ARG A 9 -17.55 -3.00 -18.55
C ARG A 9 -16.55 -2.25 -19.43
N LEU A 10 -17.00 -1.32 -20.27
CA LEU A 10 -16.10 -0.43 -21.03
C LEU A 10 -15.27 0.50 -20.13
N ARG A 11 -15.87 1.04 -19.05
CA ARG A 11 -15.14 1.88 -18.08
C ARG A 11 -14.05 1.12 -17.32
N GLU A 12 -14.24 -0.17 -17.07
CA GLU A 12 -13.22 -1.03 -16.46
C GLU A 12 -12.03 -1.28 -17.39
N ILE A 13 -12.28 -1.48 -18.69
CA ILE A 13 -11.23 -1.73 -19.68
C ILE A 13 -10.37 -0.47 -19.90
N ASP A 14 -10.99 0.71 -20.04
CA ASP A 14 -10.26 1.99 -20.17
C ASP A 14 -9.46 2.37 -18.93
N ARG A 15 -9.89 1.94 -17.74
CA ARG A 15 -9.12 2.11 -16.50
C ARG A 15 -7.90 1.20 -16.47
N ARG A 16 -8.02 -0.01 -17.02
CA ARG A 16 -6.94 -0.99 -17.12
C ARG A 16 -5.88 -0.60 -18.14
N LEU A 17 -6.27 0.02 -19.26
CA LEU A 17 -5.34 0.51 -20.28
C LEU A 17 -4.48 1.68 -19.76
N ARG A 18 -5.10 2.66 -19.09
CA ARG A 18 -4.38 3.76 -18.41
C ARG A 18 -3.48 3.28 -17.27
N TYR A 19 -3.88 2.22 -16.57
CA TYR A 19 -3.09 1.57 -15.52
C TYR A 19 -1.82 0.88 -16.05
N LEU A 20 -1.84 0.40 -17.29
CA LEU A 20 -0.67 -0.21 -17.93
C LEU A 20 0.30 0.84 -18.49
N ALA A 21 -0.23 1.87 -19.17
CA ALA A 21 0.58 2.95 -19.73
C ALA A 21 1.40 3.69 -18.66
N LYS A 22 0.79 3.98 -17.50
CA LYS A 22 1.43 4.71 -16.39
C LYS A 22 2.57 3.92 -15.69
N ARG A 23 2.69 2.61 -15.92
CA ARG A 23 3.75 1.77 -15.34
C ARG A 23 5.05 1.76 -16.13
N ILE A 24 5.04 2.19 -17.40
CA ILE A 24 6.24 2.14 -18.25
C ILE A 24 7.06 3.44 -18.15
N GLU A 25 6.46 4.56 -17.72
CA GLU A 25 7.07 5.90 -17.86
C GLU A 25 7.87 6.44 -16.66
N GLY A 26 7.99 5.71 -15.54
CA GLY A 26 8.40 6.32 -14.27
C GLY A 26 9.66 5.75 -13.60
N ALA A 27 10.60 5.15 -14.33
CA ALA A 27 11.84 4.66 -13.74
C ALA A 27 12.91 5.77 -13.70
N THR A 28 13.02 6.45 -12.56
CA THR A 28 14.12 7.40 -12.30
C THR A 28 14.87 6.97 -11.04
N VAL A 29 16.19 6.87 -11.17
CA VAL A 29 17.14 6.59 -10.07
C VAL A 29 17.18 7.82 -9.15
N VAL A 30 16.96 7.66 -7.85
CA VAL A 30 16.98 8.77 -6.89
C VAL A 30 18.02 8.53 -5.80
N ASP A 31 18.82 9.57 -5.57
CA ASP A 31 19.93 9.71 -4.64
C ASP A 31 19.47 9.65 -3.16
N PRO A 32 20.06 8.80 -2.29
CA PRO A 32 19.62 8.60 -0.90
C PRO A 32 19.68 9.86 0.00
N ALA A 33 20.55 10.84 -0.33
CA ALA A 33 20.77 12.02 0.53
C ALA A 33 19.71 13.12 0.38
N GLN A 34 18.82 13.05 -0.64
CA GLN A 34 17.75 14.05 -0.88
C GLN A 34 16.34 13.51 -0.63
N GLN A 35 16.21 12.38 0.08
CA GLN A 35 14.98 11.62 0.21
C GLN A 35 13.93 12.34 1.08
N LYS A 36 13.27 13.35 0.50
CA LYS A 36 12.04 13.99 1.03
C LYS A 36 10.82 13.05 1.03
N ALA A 37 10.96 11.85 0.47
CA ALA A 37 9.90 10.85 0.30
C ALA A 37 9.79 9.86 1.48
N ARG A 38 10.04 10.31 2.72
CA ARG A 38 9.76 9.52 3.95
C ARG A 38 8.30 9.66 4.41
N ASP A 39 7.53 10.52 3.73
CA ASP A 39 6.10 10.73 3.91
C ASP A 39 5.23 9.60 3.34
N ARG A 40 5.81 8.74 2.49
CA ARG A 40 5.14 7.62 1.84
C ARG A 40 5.68 6.29 2.30
N VAL A 41 4.81 5.29 2.30
CA VAL A 41 5.16 3.89 2.58
C VAL A 41 5.85 3.25 1.38
N TYR A 42 7.09 2.80 1.59
CA TYR A 42 7.87 1.99 0.64
C TYR A 42 8.41 0.73 1.32
N PHE A 43 9.17 -0.07 0.57
CA PHE A 43 9.89 -1.20 1.12
C PHE A 43 10.86 -0.76 2.21
N GLY A 44 10.94 -1.52 3.30
CA GLY A 44 11.72 -1.19 4.49
C GLY A 44 11.03 -0.21 5.45
N ALA A 45 9.89 0.37 5.08
CA ALA A 45 9.14 1.28 5.93
C ALA A 45 8.52 0.53 7.12
N ARG A 46 8.63 1.14 8.30
CA ARG A 46 7.84 0.81 9.49
C ARG A 46 6.60 1.71 9.49
N VAL A 47 5.43 1.10 9.36
CA VAL A 47 4.14 1.79 9.24
C VAL A 47 3.32 1.50 10.48
N THR A 48 2.86 2.56 11.14
CA THR A 48 1.87 2.47 12.22
C THR A 48 0.52 2.84 11.61
N TYR A 49 -0.47 1.97 11.81
CA TYR A 49 -1.83 2.18 11.36
C TYR A 49 -2.82 1.92 12.49
N LEU A 50 -3.95 2.62 12.46
CA LEU A 50 -5.09 2.39 13.33
C LEU A 50 -6.03 1.41 12.65
N ASP A 51 -6.42 0.35 13.36
CA ASP A 51 -7.40 -0.59 12.85
C ASP A 51 -8.84 -0.14 13.14
N ALA A 52 -9.83 -0.82 12.54
CA ALA A 52 -11.24 -0.53 12.74
C ALA A 52 -11.74 -0.61 14.20
N LYS A 53 -10.96 -1.18 15.12
CA LYS A 53 -11.27 -1.22 16.57
C LYS A 53 -10.62 -0.07 17.33
N GLY A 54 -9.86 0.80 16.67
CA GLY A 54 -9.07 1.85 17.28
C GLY A 54 -7.78 1.35 17.91
N GLU A 55 -7.31 0.16 17.54
CA GLU A 55 -6.02 -0.36 18.01
C GLU A 55 -4.90 0.08 17.05
N GLU A 56 -3.86 0.70 17.60
CA GLU A 56 -2.65 1.01 16.85
C GLU A 56 -1.79 -0.24 16.65
N ARG A 57 -1.41 -0.49 15.40
CA ARG A 57 -0.54 -1.60 15.02
C ARG A 57 0.61 -1.08 14.20
N THR A 58 1.80 -1.60 14.49
CA THR A 58 3.03 -1.22 13.77
C THR A 58 3.57 -2.42 13.03
N VAL A 59 3.81 -2.26 11.72
CA VAL A 59 4.35 -3.31 10.85
C VAL A 59 5.51 -2.79 10.02
N LYS A 60 6.50 -3.63 9.75
CA LYS A 60 7.61 -3.31 8.85
C LYS A 60 7.44 -4.06 7.54
N ILE A 61 7.45 -3.35 6.41
CA ILE A 61 7.33 -3.97 5.09
C ILE A 61 8.69 -4.49 4.65
N VAL A 62 8.81 -5.81 4.49
CA VAL A 62 10.06 -6.51 4.17
C VAL A 62 9.90 -7.48 3.01
N GLY A 63 10.98 -8.19 2.65
CA GLY A 63 10.98 -9.24 1.63
C GLY A 63 10.10 -10.42 2.01
N VAL A 64 9.83 -11.32 1.06
CA VAL A 64 9.12 -12.58 1.36
C VAL A 64 9.97 -13.45 2.29
N ASP A 65 11.27 -13.53 2.03
CA ASP A 65 12.21 -14.35 2.79
C ASP A 65 12.52 -13.79 4.18
N GLU A 66 12.22 -12.51 4.41
CA GLU A 66 12.50 -11.78 5.66
C GLU A 66 11.24 -11.62 6.54
N ALA A 67 10.08 -12.07 6.05
CA ALA A 67 8.81 -11.88 6.74
C ALA A 67 8.74 -12.71 8.01
N ASP A 68 8.45 -12.04 9.12
CA ASP A 68 8.38 -12.62 10.46
C ASP A 68 7.26 -11.89 11.23
N LEU A 69 6.09 -12.53 11.30
CA LEU A 69 4.89 -11.96 11.93
C LEU A 69 5.09 -11.70 13.42
N ASP A 70 5.90 -12.51 14.10
CA ASP A 70 6.18 -12.36 15.54
C ASP A 70 6.98 -11.09 15.82
N LYS A 71 7.74 -10.62 14.82
CA LYS A 71 8.50 -9.36 14.88
C LYS A 71 7.77 -8.19 14.19
N GLY A 72 6.51 -8.38 13.79
CA GLY A 72 5.76 -7.37 13.03
C GLY A 72 6.33 -7.11 11.64
N MET A 73 7.12 -8.02 11.09
CA MET A 73 7.70 -7.92 9.75
C MET A 73 6.76 -8.59 8.75
N VAL A 74 6.14 -7.79 7.88
CA VAL A 74 5.18 -8.25 6.88
C VAL A 74 5.80 -8.23 5.50
N SER A 75 5.61 -9.30 4.75
CA SER A 75 6.05 -9.31 3.35
C SER A 75 5.28 -8.29 2.53
N TRP A 76 5.94 -7.62 1.61
CA TRP A 76 5.31 -6.71 0.64
C TRP A 76 4.19 -7.36 -0.21
N ILE A 77 4.15 -8.69 -0.31
CA ILE A 77 3.06 -9.42 -1.02
C ILE A 77 1.78 -9.55 -0.18
N SER A 78 1.87 -9.29 1.13
CA SER A 78 0.76 -9.40 2.07
C SER A 78 -0.35 -8.39 1.73
N PRO A 79 -1.64 -8.73 1.91
CA PRO A 79 -2.74 -7.80 1.63
C PRO A 79 -2.62 -6.46 2.36
N ILE A 80 -2.17 -6.47 3.62
CA ILE A 80 -1.95 -5.26 4.43
C ILE A 80 -0.82 -4.41 3.84
N ALA A 81 0.33 -5.02 3.54
CA ALA A 81 1.48 -4.31 2.97
C ALA A 81 1.15 -3.72 1.59
N ARG A 82 0.36 -4.45 0.79
CA ARG A 82 -0.10 -3.97 -0.52
C ARG A 82 -1.08 -2.82 -0.43
N ALA A 83 -1.93 -2.80 0.60
CA ALA A 83 -2.88 -1.71 0.84
C ALA A 83 -2.17 -0.45 1.37
N LEU A 84 -1.19 -0.63 2.25
CA LEU A 84 -0.39 0.45 2.82
C LEU A 84 0.64 1.00 1.83
N MET A 85 1.05 0.24 0.82
CA MET A 85 2.08 0.65 -0.15
C MET A 85 1.71 1.97 -0.83
N LYS A 86 2.62 2.96 -0.78
CA LYS A 86 2.45 4.34 -1.27
C LYS A 86 1.41 5.20 -0.53
N ALA A 87 0.82 4.69 0.55
CA ALA A 87 -0.01 5.51 1.43
C ALA A 87 0.86 6.53 2.18
N GLU A 88 0.25 7.65 2.57
CA GLU A 88 0.84 8.71 3.38
C GLU A 88 0.24 8.72 4.79
N VAL A 89 0.89 9.40 5.73
CA VAL A 89 0.29 9.63 7.05
C VAL A 89 -0.99 10.44 6.90
N GLY A 90 -2.09 9.95 7.47
CA GLY A 90 -3.44 10.49 7.35
C GLY A 90 -4.29 9.84 6.26
N ASP A 91 -3.73 8.92 5.45
CA ASP A 91 -4.51 8.19 4.46
C ASP A 91 -5.29 7.03 5.09
N GLU A 92 -6.55 6.87 4.67
CA GLU A 92 -7.38 5.72 4.98
C GLU A 92 -7.33 4.72 3.81
N VAL A 93 -6.90 3.48 4.09
CA VAL A 93 -6.73 2.43 3.08
C VAL A 93 -7.57 1.19 3.42
N THR A 94 -8.28 0.67 2.42
CA THR A 94 -9.05 -0.57 2.58
C THR A 94 -8.17 -1.79 2.35
N VAL A 95 -7.95 -2.55 3.42
CA VAL A 95 -7.25 -3.84 3.40
C VAL A 95 -8.25 -4.93 3.07
N ARG A 96 -8.03 -5.63 1.97
CA ARG A 96 -8.87 -6.76 1.58
C ARG A 96 -8.36 -8.03 2.25
N THR A 97 -9.04 -8.47 3.31
CA THR A 97 -8.77 -9.77 3.93
C THR A 97 -9.82 -10.80 3.51
N PRO A 98 -9.53 -12.11 3.58
CA PRO A 98 -10.52 -13.15 3.28
C PRO A 98 -11.80 -13.05 4.13
N ASP A 99 -11.70 -12.52 5.34
CA ASP A 99 -12.80 -12.38 6.30
C ASP A 99 -13.63 -11.11 6.09
N GLY A 100 -13.24 -10.24 5.17
CA GLY A 100 -13.88 -8.96 4.89
C GLY A 100 -12.88 -7.84 4.57
N GLY A 101 -13.36 -6.77 3.95
CA GLY A 101 -12.58 -5.54 3.84
C GLY A 101 -12.49 -4.87 5.21
N GLN A 102 -11.29 -4.46 5.62
CA GLN A 102 -11.06 -3.67 6.82
C GLN A 102 -10.40 -2.35 6.40
N ASP A 103 -11.02 -1.23 6.77
CA ASP A 103 -10.40 0.08 6.61
C ASP A 103 -9.41 0.33 7.75
N VAL A 104 -8.25 0.85 7.39
CA VAL A 104 -7.19 1.21 8.34
C VAL A 104 -6.66 2.59 7.98
N GLU A 105 -6.33 3.38 9.00
CA GLU A 105 -5.76 4.72 8.84
C GLU A 105 -4.26 4.69 9.12
N VAL A 106 -3.44 5.27 8.25
CA VAL A 106 -2.00 5.38 8.47
C VAL A 106 -1.72 6.54 9.41
N VAL A 107 -1.21 6.26 10.60
CA VAL A 107 -0.93 7.30 11.62
C VAL A 107 0.56 7.62 11.74
N GLY A 108 1.44 6.76 11.20
CA GLY A 108 2.87 6.99 11.24
C GLY A 108 3.64 6.20 10.21
N ILE A 109 4.71 6.79 9.69
CA ILE A 109 5.66 6.14 8.79
C ILE A 109 7.06 6.47 9.29
N GLY A 110 7.87 5.44 9.51
CA GLY A 110 9.25 5.53 9.93
C GLY A 110 10.16 4.71 9.03
N TYR A 111 11.37 5.20 8.85
CA TYR A 111 12.45 4.47 8.21
C TYR A 111 13.57 4.34 9.24
N ASP A 112 14.15 3.15 9.37
CA ASP A 112 15.36 2.99 10.17
C ASP A 112 16.46 3.83 9.48
N ASP A 113 17.17 4.67 10.25
CA ASP A 113 18.30 5.44 9.70
C ASP A 113 19.44 4.46 9.32
N PRO A 114 20.18 4.75 8.23
CA PRO A 114 21.23 3.87 7.72
C PRO A 114 22.44 3.73 8.66
#